data_AF-A0A074RJQ1-F1
#
_entry.id   AF-A0A074RJQ1-F1
#
_cell.length_a   1.000
_cell.length_b   1.000
_cell.length_c   1.000
_cell.angle_alpha   90.00
_cell.angle_beta   90.00
_cell.angle_gamma   90.00
#
_symmetry.space_group_name_H-M   'P 1'
#
loop_
_entity.id
_entity.type
_entity.pdbx_description
1 polymer ?
#
loop_
_entity_poly.entity_id
_entity_poly.type
_entity_poly.pdbx_seq_one_letter_code
_entity_poly.pdbx_strand_id
1 'polypeptide(L)'
;MASEPEPIPLQTLSRRGEHSTRTVSHTTSKDGDDINQDEPHEGLSLPPMDKGFAAWSFGVAGFVLETLVWGFGFTYGVFQEYFLHHRTFGDASEAEIGAVGTVALAIEYFEVFFINIVALHWPHRTRLMMWSSLGICCGSLVLANFATKLSHLILLQGILFGIGGGGLYAPVIIYLSEWFSVRRGLAAAIIFGGSGAGGACFSIAVNFMLSKLGFRWTLRIWAAFMLVFGAVALAFTRPRLPVVRPQYSDGSSLWA
;
A
#
# COMPACT_ATOMS: atom_id res chain seq x y z
N MET A 1 27.24 -10.32 -57.82
CA MET A 1 28.05 -10.99 -56.79
C MET A 1 27.27 -10.89 -55.48
N ALA A 2 26.30 -11.80 -55.32
CA ALA A 2 25.37 -11.85 -54.20
C ALA A 2 24.95 -13.31 -54.03
N SER A 3 25.07 -13.85 -52.83
CA SER A 3 24.50 -15.16 -52.47
C SER A 3 24.15 -15.15 -50.98
N GLU A 4 22.85 -15.25 -50.70
CA GLU A 4 22.19 -15.47 -49.41
C GLU A 4 22.76 -16.66 -48.61
N PRO A 5 22.74 -16.64 -47.28
CA PRO A 5 22.97 -17.84 -46.46
C PRO A 5 21.68 -18.67 -46.25
N GLU A 6 21.77 -19.99 -46.47
CA GLU A 6 20.72 -20.98 -46.21
C GLU A 6 20.39 -21.15 -44.70
N PRO A 7 19.13 -21.48 -44.34
CA PRO A 7 18.73 -21.76 -42.96
C PRO A 7 19.05 -23.21 -42.51
N ILE A 8 19.60 -23.34 -41.29
CA ILE A 8 20.02 -24.60 -40.66
C ILE A 8 18.80 -25.31 -40.01
N PRO A 9 18.60 -26.64 -40.20
CA PRO A 9 17.45 -27.38 -39.69
C PRO A 9 17.54 -27.77 -38.18
N LEU A 10 16.43 -27.59 -37.46
CA LEU A 10 16.24 -27.71 -35.99
C LEU A 10 16.11 -29.17 -35.44
N GLN A 11 16.87 -30.15 -35.92
CA GLN A 11 16.72 -31.56 -35.50
C GLN A 11 17.81 -32.10 -34.54
N THR A 12 18.75 -31.29 -34.08
CA THR A 12 19.96 -31.77 -33.37
C THR A 12 19.91 -31.80 -31.85
N LEU A 13 18.80 -31.46 -31.18
CA LEU A 13 18.75 -31.44 -29.70
C LEU A 13 17.98 -32.60 -29.02
N SER A 14 17.41 -33.55 -29.76
CA SER A 14 16.59 -34.63 -29.17
C SER A 14 17.35 -35.95 -28.89
N ARG A 15 18.68 -36.00 -29.06
CA ARG A 15 19.42 -37.29 -29.14
C ARG A 15 20.51 -37.50 -28.08
N ARG A 16 20.37 -36.95 -26.87
CA ARG A 16 21.36 -37.11 -25.78
C ARG A 16 20.71 -37.58 -24.48
N GLY A 17 20.05 -38.74 -24.53
CA GLY A 17 19.37 -39.33 -23.38
C GLY A 17 19.47 -40.85 -23.30
N GLU A 18 20.54 -41.48 -23.79
CA GLU A 18 20.73 -42.93 -23.69
C GLU A 18 22.22 -43.31 -23.63
N HIS A 19 22.82 -43.32 -22.43
CA HIS A 19 23.94 -44.22 -22.13
C HIS A 19 24.21 -44.33 -20.62
N SER A 20 23.77 -45.44 -20.01
CA SER A 20 24.64 -46.45 -19.37
C SER A 20 23.91 -47.18 -18.25
N THR A 21 23.34 -48.33 -18.62
CA THR A 21 22.92 -49.42 -17.73
C THR A 21 24.16 -50.23 -17.33
N ARG A 22 24.35 -50.52 -16.04
CA ARG A 22 25.14 -51.67 -15.57
C ARG A 22 24.44 -52.36 -14.40
N THR A 23 24.24 -53.66 -14.58
CA THR A 23 23.44 -54.62 -13.80
C THR A 23 24.26 -55.36 -12.73
N VAL A 24 23.54 -56.07 -11.84
CA VAL A 24 23.86 -57.33 -11.09
C VAL A 24 23.97 -57.12 -9.57
N SER A 25 23.38 -57.88 -8.62
CA SER A 25 22.19 -58.74 -8.45
C SER A 25 22.17 -59.26 -6.98
N HIS A 26 20.99 -59.71 -6.48
CA HIS A 26 20.72 -60.42 -5.19
C HIS A 26 20.87 -59.59 -3.90
N THR A 27 20.00 -59.65 -2.88
CA THR A 27 19.17 -60.74 -2.32
C THR A 27 17.91 -60.19 -1.64
N THR A 28 16.85 -60.97 -1.67
CA THR A 28 15.62 -60.80 -0.88
C THR A 28 15.92 -60.97 0.61
N SER A 29 15.60 -59.96 1.42
CA SER A 29 15.38 -60.11 2.87
C SER A 29 14.22 -59.21 3.26
N LYS A 30 13.11 -59.84 3.65
CA LYS A 30 12.06 -59.21 4.44
C LYS A 30 12.69 -58.78 5.76
N ASP A 31 12.56 -57.51 6.12
CA ASP A 31 12.26 -57.14 7.49
C ASP A 31 11.59 -55.76 7.49
N GLY A 32 10.55 -55.66 8.30
CA GLY A 32 9.68 -54.49 8.36
C GLY A 32 10.38 -53.30 9.01
N ASP A 33 10.10 -52.13 8.47
CA ASP A 33 9.80 -50.98 9.31
C ASP A 33 8.83 -50.08 8.52
N ASP A 34 7.62 -49.96 9.06
CA ASP A 34 6.63 -48.96 8.68
C ASP A 34 7.23 -47.58 8.97
N ILE A 35 7.87 -46.98 7.98
CA ILE A 35 8.13 -45.54 7.99
C ILE A 35 6.80 -44.84 7.71
N ASN A 36 6.10 -44.55 8.80
CA ASN A 36 4.96 -43.64 8.88
C ASN A 36 5.21 -42.41 8.00
N GLN A 37 4.56 -42.38 6.84
CA GLN A 37 4.15 -41.14 6.21
C GLN A 37 3.02 -40.58 7.07
N ASP A 38 3.31 -39.55 7.85
CA ASP A 38 2.38 -38.49 8.27
C ASP A 38 3.03 -37.66 9.39
N GLU A 39 4.13 -36.98 9.07
CA GLU A 39 4.47 -35.74 9.76
C GLU A 39 3.62 -34.65 9.11
N PRO A 40 2.59 -34.07 9.78
CA PRO A 40 1.94 -32.90 9.26
C PRO A 40 2.98 -31.78 9.35
N HIS A 41 3.63 -31.47 8.23
CA HIS A 41 4.12 -30.11 8.05
C HIS A 41 2.88 -29.22 8.28
N GLU A 42 2.82 -28.56 9.44
CA GLU A 42 2.00 -27.38 9.68
C GLU A 42 2.49 -26.29 8.70
N GLY A 43 2.29 -26.53 7.41
CA GLY A 43 2.45 -25.57 6.35
C GLY A 43 1.35 -24.56 6.61
N LEU A 44 1.74 -23.45 7.24
CA LEU A 44 0.89 -22.31 7.54
C LEU A 44 0.03 -22.01 6.30
N SER A 45 -1.22 -22.48 6.31
CA SER A 45 -2.07 -22.50 5.12
C SER A 45 -2.43 -21.05 4.80
N LEU A 46 -1.65 -20.43 3.92
CA LEU A 46 -1.83 -19.04 3.55
C LEU A 46 -3.26 -18.85 3.02
N PRO A 47 -3.92 -17.72 3.33
CA PRO A 47 -5.24 -17.43 2.78
C PRO A 47 -5.21 -17.57 1.25
N PRO A 48 -6.25 -18.16 0.63
CA PRO A 48 -6.28 -18.34 -0.81
C PRO A 48 -6.19 -16.99 -1.53
N MET A 49 -5.39 -16.92 -2.60
CA MET A 49 -5.30 -15.72 -3.45
C MET A 49 -6.62 -15.45 -4.15
N ASP A 50 -6.92 -14.16 -4.38
CA ASP A 50 -8.02 -13.69 -5.22
C ASP A 50 -9.45 -14.12 -4.77
N LYS A 51 -9.57 -14.84 -3.64
CA LYS A 51 -10.80 -15.49 -3.18
C LYS A 51 -10.99 -15.34 -1.68
N GLY A 52 -12.25 -15.32 -1.26
CA GLY A 52 -12.64 -15.31 0.15
C GLY A 52 -12.82 -13.92 0.74
N PHE A 53 -13.43 -13.91 1.93
CA PHE A 53 -13.77 -12.68 2.66
C PHE A 53 -12.55 -11.81 2.97
N ALA A 54 -11.41 -12.43 3.31
CA ALA A 54 -10.19 -11.71 3.68
C ALA A 54 -9.64 -10.84 2.54
N ALA A 55 -9.53 -11.37 1.32
CA ALA A 55 -9.03 -10.62 0.16
C ALA A 55 -9.93 -9.43 -0.20
N TRP A 56 -11.25 -9.64 -0.23
CA TRP A 56 -12.21 -8.57 -0.54
C TRP A 56 -12.36 -7.56 0.61
N SER A 57 -12.23 -7.99 1.86
CA SER A 57 -12.19 -7.06 3.01
C SER A 57 -10.98 -6.13 2.95
N PHE A 58 -9.81 -6.64 2.54
CA PHE A 58 -8.64 -5.80 2.25
C PHE A 58 -8.91 -4.86 1.07
N GLY A 59 -9.55 -5.33 -0.01
CA GLY A 59 -9.91 -4.48 -1.14
C GLY A 59 -10.82 -3.30 -0.76
N VAL A 60 -11.83 -3.55 0.08
CA VAL A 60 -12.72 -2.50 0.61
C VAL A 60 -11.97 -1.57 1.57
N ALA A 61 -11.11 -2.11 2.44
CA ALA A 61 -10.28 -1.31 3.32
C ALA A 61 -9.32 -0.38 2.54
N GLY A 62 -8.67 -0.92 1.52
CA GLY A 62 -7.82 -0.18 0.60
C GLY A 62 -8.61 0.91 -0.14
N PHE A 63 -9.81 0.60 -0.64
CA PHE A 63 -10.71 1.59 -1.24
C PHE A 63 -11.02 2.74 -0.28
N VAL A 64 -11.37 2.44 0.96
CA VAL A 64 -11.67 3.46 1.97
C VAL A 64 -10.44 4.32 2.27
N LEU A 65 -9.27 3.71 2.43
CA LEU A 65 -8.03 4.46 2.68
C LEU A 65 -7.66 5.36 1.52
N GLU A 66 -7.73 4.84 0.30
CA GLU A 66 -7.48 5.60 -0.91
C GLU A 66 -8.44 6.79 -1.04
N THR A 67 -9.72 6.53 -0.80
CA THR A 67 -10.78 7.54 -0.81
C THR A 67 -10.49 8.64 0.21
N LEU A 68 -10.07 8.29 1.44
CA LEU A 68 -9.80 9.24 2.51
C LEU A 68 -8.56 10.10 2.26
N VAL A 69 -7.48 9.51 1.75
CA VAL A 69 -6.21 10.22 1.56
C VAL A 69 -6.26 11.03 0.26
N TRP A 70 -6.40 10.36 -0.88
CA TRP A 70 -6.39 11.00 -2.20
C TRP A 70 -7.65 11.81 -2.48
N GLY A 71 -8.82 11.32 -2.06
CA GLY A 71 -10.07 12.04 -2.24
C GLY A 71 -10.10 13.37 -1.47
N PHE A 72 -9.45 13.45 -0.31
CA PHE A 72 -9.27 14.72 0.40
C PHE A 72 -8.29 15.64 -0.34
N GLY A 73 -7.16 15.10 -0.82
CA GLY A 73 -6.19 15.83 -1.63
C GLY A 73 -6.83 16.51 -2.85
N PHE A 74 -7.70 15.79 -3.56
CA PHE A 74 -8.44 16.34 -4.71
C PHE A 74 -9.50 17.37 -4.32
N THR A 75 -9.99 17.33 -3.08
CA THR A 75 -10.93 18.33 -2.56
C THR A 75 -10.24 19.66 -2.23
N TYR A 76 -8.90 19.73 -2.24
CA TYR A 76 -8.16 20.96 -1.92
C TYR A 76 -8.56 22.16 -2.79
N GLY A 77 -8.95 21.95 -4.05
CA GLY A 77 -9.42 23.04 -4.91
C GLY A 77 -10.61 23.82 -4.32
N VAL A 78 -11.49 23.16 -3.57
CA VAL A 78 -12.61 23.80 -2.87
C VAL A 78 -12.12 24.66 -1.70
N PHE A 79 -11.10 24.20 -0.98
CA PHE A 79 -10.46 24.98 0.08
C PHE A 79 -9.74 26.21 -0.48
N GLN A 80 -9.01 26.05 -1.60
CA GLN A 80 -8.33 27.14 -2.28
C GLN A 80 -9.32 28.25 -2.68
N GLU A 81 -10.43 27.89 -3.33
CA GLU A 81 -11.48 28.84 -3.70
C GLU A 81 -12.06 29.56 -2.47
N TYR A 82 -12.33 28.82 -1.40
CA TYR A 82 -12.82 29.39 -0.16
C TYR A 82 -11.85 30.41 0.46
N PHE A 83 -10.54 30.09 0.48
CA PHE A 83 -9.52 30.97 1.04
C PHE A 83 -9.34 32.25 0.23
N LEU A 84 -9.44 32.16 -1.10
CA LEU A 84 -9.42 33.31 -2.01
C LEU A 84 -10.63 34.22 -1.76
N HIS A 85 -11.83 33.62 -1.70
CA HIS A 85 -13.07 34.39 -1.54
C HIS A 85 -13.16 35.11 -0.18
N HIS A 86 -12.78 34.45 0.91
CA HIS A 86 -12.88 35.01 2.25
C HIS A 86 -11.65 35.84 2.66
N ARG A 87 -10.63 35.97 1.80
CA ARG A 87 -9.32 36.56 2.11
C ARG A 87 -8.78 36.12 3.47
N THR A 88 -8.90 34.81 3.75
CA THR A 88 -8.61 34.25 5.09
C THR A 88 -7.14 34.48 5.49
N PHE A 89 -6.26 34.57 4.50
CA PHE A 89 -4.83 34.82 4.68
C PHE A 89 -4.39 36.20 4.14
N GLY A 90 -5.31 37.16 4.05
CA GLY A 90 -5.03 38.53 3.61
C GLY A 90 -4.69 38.62 2.13
N ASP A 91 -3.48 39.12 1.81
CA ASP A 91 -2.99 39.40 0.45
C ASP A 91 -2.19 38.24 -0.18
N ALA A 92 -2.33 37.02 0.35
CA ALA A 92 -1.68 35.86 -0.23
C ALA A 92 -2.10 35.65 -1.69
N SER A 93 -1.13 35.38 -2.56
CA SER A 93 -1.36 35.13 -3.98
C SER A 93 -2.09 33.80 -4.18
N GLU A 94 -2.87 33.69 -5.26
CA GLU A 94 -3.52 32.44 -5.66
C GLU A 94 -2.51 31.29 -5.82
N ALA A 95 -1.31 31.58 -6.31
CA ALA A 95 -0.23 30.60 -6.43
C ALA A 95 0.24 30.08 -5.06
N GLU A 96 0.30 30.95 -4.04
CA GLU A 96 0.74 30.56 -2.69
C GLU A 96 -0.32 29.70 -2.00
N ILE A 97 -1.61 30.01 -2.20
CA ILE A 97 -2.70 29.20 -1.65
C ILE A 97 -2.75 27.84 -2.36
N GLY A 98 -2.62 27.81 -3.69
CA GLY A 98 -2.54 26.57 -4.45
C GLY A 98 -1.33 25.69 -4.06
N ALA A 99 -0.23 26.31 -3.60
CA ALA A 99 0.98 25.60 -3.21
C ALA A 99 0.77 24.59 -2.08
N VAL A 100 -0.19 24.80 -1.17
CA VAL A 100 -0.44 23.86 -0.07
C VAL A 100 -0.86 22.49 -0.60
N GLY A 101 -1.82 22.46 -1.54
CA GLY A 101 -2.30 21.21 -2.13
C GLY A 101 -1.26 20.55 -3.03
N THR A 102 -0.52 21.33 -3.81
CA THR A 102 0.53 20.77 -4.67
C THR A 102 1.71 20.21 -3.88
N VAL A 103 2.12 20.88 -2.79
CA VAL A 103 3.14 20.39 -1.87
C VAL A 103 2.67 19.10 -1.17
N ALA A 104 1.39 19.03 -0.76
CA ALA A 104 0.83 17.81 -0.18
C ALA A 104 0.97 16.62 -1.14
N LEU A 105 0.49 16.77 -2.37
CA LEU A 105 0.54 15.71 -3.38
C LEU A 105 1.99 15.35 -3.77
N ALA A 106 2.86 16.35 -3.90
CA ALA A 106 4.26 16.13 -4.25
C ALA A 106 4.98 15.29 -3.19
N ILE A 107 4.74 15.59 -1.91
CA ILE A 107 5.33 14.85 -0.80
C ILE A 107 4.73 13.46 -0.70
N GLU A 108 3.42 13.33 -0.86
CA GLU A 108 2.72 12.05 -0.85
C GLU A 108 3.29 11.09 -1.90
N TYR A 109 3.51 11.55 -3.14
CA TYR A 109 4.16 10.75 -4.18
C TYR A 109 5.63 10.45 -3.90
N PHE A 110 6.38 11.41 -3.34
CA PHE A 110 7.81 11.27 -3.10
C PHE A 110 8.12 10.33 -1.92
N GLU A 111 7.32 10.39 -0.87
CA GLU A 111 7.49 9.58 0.34
C GLU A 111 7.37 8.08 0.06
N VAL A 112 6.50 7.69 -0.89
CA VAL A 112 6.26 6.29 -1.27
C VAL A 112 7.57 5.56 -1.61
N PHE A 113 8.55 6.24 -2.20
CA PHE A 113 9.87 5.64 -2.48
C PHE A 113 10.61 5.23 -1.20
N PHE A 114 10.67 6.12 -0.20
CA PHE A 114 11.35 5.85 1.07
C PHE A 114 10.64 4.74 1.85
N ILE A 115 9.31 4.78 1.84
CA ILE A 115 8.52 3.80 2.58
C ILE A 115 8.60 2.42 1.96
N ASN A 116 8.66 2.31 0.62
CA ASN A 116 8.90 1.02 -0.03
C ASN A 116 10.24 0.42 0.39
N ILE A 117 11.31 1.24 0.50
CA ILE A 117 12.62 0.76 0.98
C ILE A 117 12.51 0.22 2.41
N VAL A 118 11.83 0.95 3.30
CA VAL A 118 11.63 0.52 4.70
C VAL A 118 10.77 -0.74 4.78
N ALA A 119 9.70 -0.84 3.99
CA ALA A 119 8.80 -1.99 3.99
C ALA A 119 9.49 -3.27 3.48
N LEU A 120 10.43 -3.15 2.54
CA LEU A 120 11.23 -4.26 2.04
C LEU A 120 12.24 -4.78 3.08
N HIS A 121 12.86 -3.89 3.86
CA HIS A 121 13.88 -4.28 4.85
C HIS A 121 13.28 -4.67 6.21
N TRP A 122 12.17 -4.05 6.61
CA TRP A 122 11.51 -4.27 7.90
C TRP A 122 9.99 -4.47 7.76
N PRO A 123 9.54 -5.57 7.13
CA PRO A 123 8.12 -5.85 6.90
C PRO A 123 7.29 -5.92 8.20
N HIS A 124 7.93 -6.25 9.34
CA HIS A 124 7.26 -6.25 10.65
C HIS A 124 6.86 -4.86 11.14
N ARG A 125 7.58 -3.80 10.71
CA ARG A 125 7.32 -2.42 11.13
C ARG A 125 6.31 -1.71 10.24
N THR A 126 5.99 -2.24 9.07
CA THR A 126 5.04 -1.66 8.11
C THR A 126 3.68 -1.38 8.75
N ARG A 127 3.17 -2.29 9.58
CA ARG A 127 1.88 -2.09 10.27
C ARG A 127 1.93 -0.97 11.30
N LEU A 128 3.01 -0.88 12.10
CA LEU A 128 3.19 0.20 13.05
C LEU A 128 3.28 1.55 12.33
N MET A 129 3.98 1.57 11.20
CA MET A 129 4.13 2.74 10.37
C MET A 129 2.79 3.24 9.82
N MET A 130 1.91 2.35 9.35
CA MET A 130 0.55 2.74 8.93
C MET A 130 -0.24 3.42 10.06
N TRP A 131 -0.19 2.86 11.28
CA TRP A 131 -0.87 3.47 12.43
C TRP A 131 -0.26 4.82 12.81
N SER A 132 1.07 4.96 12.77
CA SER A 132 1.71 6.26 13.02
C SER A 132 1.37 7.28 11.94
N SER A 133 1.32 6.87 10.66
CA SER A 133 0.96 7.72 9.54
C SER A 133 -0.49 8.21 9.64
N LEU A 134 -1.42 7.36 10.11
CA LEU A 134 -2.79 7.78 10.39
C LEU A 134 -2.83 8.84 11.50
N GLY A 135 -2.05 8.62 12.57
CA GLY A 135 -1.91 9.58 13.66
C GLY A 135 -1.31 10.92 13.19
N ILE A 136 -0.33 10.88 12.29
CA ILE A 136 0.29 12.06 11.69
C ILE A 136 -0.73 12.82 10.81
N CYS A 137 -1.49 12.14 9.95
CA CYS A 137 -2.57 12.74 9.14
C CYS A 137 -3.63 13.42 10.01
N CYS A 138 -4.15 12.72 11.02
CA CYS A 138 -5.19 13.30 11.87
C CYS A 138 -4.63 14.44 12.74
N GLY A 139 -3.42 14.27 13.28
CA GLY A 139 -2.73 15.29 14.06
C GLY A 139 -2.45 16.54 13.25
N SER A 140 -2.01 16.40 11.99
CA SER A 140 -1.74 17.53 11.11
C SER A 140 -2.98 18.34 10.79
N LEU A 141 -4.13 17.69 10.55
CA LEU A 141 -5.42 18.35 10.32
C LEU A 141 -5.93 19.08 11.57
N VAL A 142 -5.79 18.48 12.76
CA VAL A 142 -6.18 19.12 14.03
C VAL A 142 -5.31 20.34 14.32
N LEU A 143 -3.99 20.24 14.08
CA LEU A 143 -3.05 21.34 14.21
C LEU A 143 -3.33 22.43 13.15
N ALA A 144 -3.65 22.05 11.92
CA ALA A 144 -3.96 22.98 10.83
C ALA A 144 -5.19 23.85 11.16
N ASN A 145 -6.12 23.35 11.98
CA ASN A 145 -7.23 24.17 12.48
C ASN A 145 -6.78 25.35 13.37
N PHE A 146 -5.57 25.32 13.95
CA PHE A 146 -4.99 26.45 14.69
C PHE A 146 -4.15 27.38 13.81
N ALA A 147 -4.01 27.08 12.51
CA ALA A 147 -3.26 27.93 11.60
C ALA A 147 -3.88 29.33 11.50
N THR A 148 -3.02 30.34 11.66
CA THR A 148 -3.35 31.76 11.48
C THR A 148 -2.63 32.36 10.26
N LYS A 149 -1.59 31.66 9.77
CA LYS A 149 -0.77 32.05 8.61
C LYS A 149 -0.77 30.93 7.58
N LEU A 150 -0.68 31.30 6.30
CA LEU A 150 -0.60 30.35 5.20
C LEU A 150 0.61 29.41 5.34
N SER A 151 1.75 29.90 5.83
CA SER A 151 2.95 29.08 6.05
C SER A 151 2.71 27.92 7.03
N HIS A 152 1.87 28.12 8.05
CA HIS A 152 1.49 27.02 8.96
C HIS A 152 0.65 25.99 8.23
N LEU A 153 -0.21 26.42 7.30
CA LEU A 153 -1.02 25.50 6.51
C LEU A 153 -0.17 24.69 5.53
N ILE A 154 0.81 25.30 4.87
CA ILE A 154 1.77 24.60 4.01
C ILE A 154 2.54 23.55 4.83
N LEU A 155 2.99 23.89 6.04
CA LEU A 155 3.73 22.96 6.89
C LEU A 155 2.85 21.79 7.37
N LEU A 156 1.63 22.09 7.84
CA LEU A 156 0.77 21.10 8.47
C LEU A 156 -0.02 20.29 7.43
N GLN A 157 -0.73 20.96 6.52
CA GLN A 157 -1.56 20.32 5.51
C GLN A 157 -0.79 19.97 4.22
N GLY A 158 0.28 20.70 3.89
CA GLY A 158 1.17 20.30 2.80
C GLY A 158 2.10 19.18 3.25
N ILE A 159 3.08 19.53 4.09
CA ILE A 159 4.17 18.62 4.44
C ILE A 159 3.70 17.49 5.35
N LEU A 160 3.14 17.82 6.51
CA LEU A 160 2.86 16.83 7.55
C LEU A 160 1.74 15.86 7.15
N PHE A 161 0.69 16.36 6.51
CA PHE A 161 -0.36 15.52 5.93
C PHE A 161 0.15 14.67 4.76
N GLY A 162 0.99 15.23 3.86
CA GLY A 162 1.59 14.48 2.75
C GLY A 162 2.40 13.27 3.24
N ILE A 163 3.20 13.45 4.30
CA ILE A 163 3.97 12.36 4.97
C ILE A 163 3.04 11.33 5.63
N GLY A 164 1.88 11.76 6.15
CA GLY A 164 0.91 10.80 6.67
C GLY A 164 0.23 10.01 5.54
N GLY A 165 -0.07 10.67 4.42
CA GLY A 165 -0.79 10.09 3.28
C GLY A 165 0.02 9.00 2.57
N GLY A 166 1.28 9.30 2.23
CA GLY A 166 2.14 8.37 1.50
C GLY A 166 2.43 7.10 2.31
N GLY A 167 2.59 7.22 3.63
CA GLY A 167 2.77 6.08 4.52
C GLY A 167 1.52 5.22 4.76
N LEU A 168 0.32 5.76 4.56
CA LEU A 168 -0.90 4.97 4.48
C LEU A 168 -1.02 4.23 3.15
N TYR A 169 -0.65 4.90 2.07
CA TYR A 169 -0.83 4.43 0.70
C TYR A 169 0.17 3.34 0.30
N ALA A 170 1.46 3.52 0.58
CA ALA A 170 2.51 2.62 0.09
C ALA A 170 2.31 1.14 0.50
N PRO A 171 1.95 0.80 1.76
CA PRO A 171 1.68 -0.59 2.14
C PRO A 171 0.45 -1.19 1.46
N VAL A 172 -0.55 -0.37 1.10
CA VAL A 172 -1.74 -0.83 0.37
C VAL A 172 -1.33 -1.35 -1.01
N ILE A 173 -0.41 -0.66 -1.70
CA ILE A 173 0.11 -1.14 -3.00
C ILE A 173 0.86 -2.47 -2.85
N ILE A 174 1.68 -2.61 -1.81
CA ILE A 174 2.43 -3.84 -1.53
C ILE A 174 1.45 -4.99 -1.28
N TYR A 175 0.53 -4.82 -0.34
CA TYR A 175 -0.45 -5.84 0.04
C TYR A 175 -1.43 -6.19 -1.08
N LEU A 176 -1.74 -5.24 -1.97
CA LEU A 176 -2.54 -5.50 -3.15
C LEU A 176 -1.91 -6.58 -4.03
N SER A 177 -0.58 -6.52 -4.21
CA SER A 177 0.15 -7.54 -4.97
C SER A 177 0.26 -8.89 -4.25
N GLU A 178 0.17 -8.90 -2.92
CA GLU A 178 0.16 -10.14 -2.12
C GLU A 178 -1.21 -10.83 -2.13
N TRP A 179 -2.30 -10.07 -2.01
CA TRP A 179 -3.66 -10.59 -1.93
C TRP A 179 -4.25 -11.00 -3.28
N PHE A 180 -3.85 -10.30 -4.36
CA PHE A 180 -4.41 -10.49 -5.68
C PHE A 180 -3.34 -10.75 -6.75
N SER A 181 -3.51 -11.83 -7.52
CA SER A 181 -2.67 -12.17 -8.67
C SER A 181 -3.50 -12.09 -9.95
N VAL A 182 -4.50 -12.97 -10.09
CA VAL A 182 -5.31 -13.08 -11.31
C VAL A 182 -6.26 -11.89 -11.44
N ARG A 183 -6.82 -11.42 -10.32
CA ARG A 183 -7.78 -10.30 -10.29
C ARG A 183 -7.15 -8.98 -9.86
N ARG A 184 -5.82 -8.88 -9.92
CA ARG A 184 -5.07 -7.70 -9.47
C ARG A 184 -5.53 -6.42 -10.16
N GLY A 185 -5.77 -6.47 -11.47
CA GLY A 185 -6.26 -5.31 -12.22
C GLY A 185 -7.62 -4.81 -11.75
N LEU A 186 -8.57 -5.72 -11.48
CA LEU A 186 -9.89 -5.36 -10.96
C LEU A 186 -9.80 -4.82 -9.53
N ALA A 187 -9.02 -5.47 -8.66
CA ALA A 187 -8.82 -5.02 -7.29
C ALA A 187 -8.14 -3.64 -7.23
N ALA A 188 -7.12 -3.42 -8.06
CA ALA A 188 -6.46 -2.13 -8.22
C ALA A 188 -7.44 -1.05 -8.69
N ALA A 189 -8.24 -1.35 -9.73
CA ALA A 189 -9.21 -0.40 -10.26
C ALA A 189 -10.28 -0.03 -9.23
N ILE A 190 -10.74 -0.98 -8.41
CA ILE A 190 -11.65 -0.70 -7.30
C ILE A 190 -10.96 0.25 -6.32
N ILE A 191 -9.82 -0.14 -5.75
CA ILE A 191 -9.09 0.65 -4.74
C ILE A 191 -8.82 2.07 -5.24
N PHE A 192 -8.12 2.20 -6.38
CA PHE A 192 -7.73 3.49 -6.94
C PHE A 192 -8.93 4.29 -7.45
N GLY A 193 -10.00 3.64 -7.90
CA GLY A 193 -11.26 4.29 -8.26
C GLY A 193 -11.90 5.06 -7.10
N GLY A 194 -11.60 4.68 -5.85
CA GLY A 194 -12.03 5.38 -4.65
C GLY A 194 -11.54 6.82 -4.56
N SER A 195 -10.32 7.10 -5.05
CA SER A 195 -9.77 8.47 -5.06
C SER A 195 -10.66 9.45 -5.84
N GLY A 196 -11.10 9.06 -7.04
CA GLY A 196 -11.95 9.89 -7.90
C GLY A 196 -13.37 10.04 -7.36
N ALA A 197 -13.99 8.95 -6.91
CA ALA A 197 -15.30 8.98 -6.28
C ALA A 197 -15.29 9.83 -4.99
N GLY A 198 -14.25 9.65 -4.18
CA GLY A 198 -13.97 10.45 -2.98
C GLY A 198 -13.85 11.92 -3.29
N GLY A 199 -12.99 12.29 -4.25
CA GLY A 199 -12.80 13.68 -4.65
C GLY A 199 -14.11 14.35 -5.06
N ALA A 200 -14.94 13.69 -5.86
CA ALA A 200 -16.22 14.22 -6.29
C ALA A 200 -17.23 14.37 -5.12
N CYS A 201 -17.41 13.32 -4.32
CA CYS A 201 -18.35 13.33 -3.20
C CYS A 201 -17.92 14.28 -2.07
N PHE A 202 -16.64 14.24 -1.69
CA PHE A 202 -16.10 15.06 -0.62
C PHE A 202 -16.00 16.52 -1.01
N SER A 203 -15.75 16.86 -2.28
CA SER A 203 -15.79 18.26 -2.74
C SER A 203 -17.14 18.92 -2.47
N ILE A 204 -18.24 18.23 -2.76
CA ILE A 204 -19.60 18.75 -2.50
C ILE A 204 -19.83 18.89 -1.00
N ALA A 205 -19.50 17.85 -0.22
CA ALA A 205 -19.70 17.85 1.23
C ALA A 205 -18.86 18.94 1.92
N VAL A 206 -17.59 19.08 1.53
CA VAL A 206 -16.66 20.10 2.06
C VAL A 206 -17.10 21.50 1.67
N ASN A 207 -17.58 21.72 0.44
CA ASN A 207 -18.12 23.02 0.04
C ASN A 207 -19.29 23.44 0.95
N PHE A 208 -20.22 22.50 1.21
CA PHE A 208 -21.33 22.74 2.13
C PHE A 208 -20.85 23.03 3.56
N MET A 209 -19.90 22.25 4.09
CA MET A 209 -19.33 22.47 5.42
C MET A 209 -18.60 23.81 5.53
N LEU A 210 -17.82 24.18 4.51
CA LEU A 210 -17.09 25.45 4.45
C LEU A 210 -18.04 26.65 4.46
N SER A 211 -19.14 26.60 3.71
CA SER A 211 -20.11 27.70 3.67
C SER A 211 -20.89 27.88 4.98
N LYS A 212 -21.16 26.80 5.72
CA LYS A 212 -21.98 26.83 6.96
C LYS A 212 -21.16 26.96 8.25
N LEU A 213 -20.05 26.24 8.34
CA LEU A 213 -19.27 26.05 9.57
C LEU A 213 -17.90 26.73 9.51
N GLY A 214 -17.44 27.06 8.30
CA GLY A 214 -16.12 27.63 8.05
C GLY A 214 -14.99 26.60 8.11
N PHE A 215 -13.83 27.04 7.64
CA PHE A 215 -12.64 26.19 7.46
C PHE A 215 -12.21 25.40 8.72
N ARG A 216 -12.19 26.06 9.88
CA ARG A 216 -11.68 25.48 11.12
C ARG A 216 -12.49 24.27 11.58
N TRP A 217 -13.82 24.36 11.50
CA TRP A 217 -14.72 23.26 11.87
C TRP A 217 -14.70 22.15 10.82
N THR A 218 -14.63 22.50 9.54
CA THR A 218 -14.49 21.51 8.45
C THR A 218 -13.27 20.62 8.66
N LEU A 219 -12.11 21.19 9.01
CA LEU A 219 -10.90 20.40 9.29
C LEU A 219 -11.06 19.45 10.49
N ARG A 220 -11.74 19.86 11.55
CA ARG A 220 -11.96 19.00 12.74
C ARG A 220 -12.86 17.83 12.41
N ILE A 221 -13.95 18.09 11.70
CA ILE A 221 -14.89 17.05 11.25
C ILE A 221 -14.16 16.08 10.32
N TRP A 222 -13.35 16.61 9.40
CA TRP A 222 -12.55 15.79 8.50
C TRP A 222 -11.52 14.93 9.25
N ALA A 223 -10.80 15.50 10.22
CA ALA A 223 -9.84 14.77 11.04
C ALA A 223 -10.50 13.63 11.82
N ALA A 224 -11.68 13.87 12.41
CA ALA A 224 -12.44 12.85 13.12
C ALA A 224 -12.97 11.76 12.17
N PHE A 225 -13.46 12.16 10.99
CA PHE A 225 -13.90 11.24 9.94
C PHE A 225 -12.75 10.34 9.49
N MET A 226 -11.60 10.93 9.16
CA MET A 226 -10.41 10.19 8.75
C MET A 226 -9.90 9.27 9.85
N LEU A 227 -9.94 9.69 11.12
CA LEU A 227 -9.52 8.86 12.24
C LEU A 227 -10.42 7.63 12.39
N VAL A 228 -11.74 7.81 12.36
CA VAL A 228 -12.70 6.70 12.57
C VAL A 228 -12.67 5.74 11.40
N PHE A 229 -12.89 6.24 10.18
CA PHE A 229 -12.97 5.38 8.99
C PHE A 229 -11.59 4.83 8.61
N GLY A 230 -10.53 5.62 8.79
CA GLY A 230 -9.15 5.19 8.60
C GLY A 230 -8.75 4.11 9.58
N ALA A 231 -9.03 4.26 10.88
CA ALA A 231 -8.68 3.24 11.89
C ALA A 231 -9.43 1.92 11.64
N VAL A 232 -10.71 2.00 11.28
CA VAL A 232 -11.50 0.82 10.90
C VAL A 232 -10.88 0.15 9.68
N ALA A 233 -10.59 0.90 8.61
CA ALA A 233 -9.96 0.34 7.42
C ALA A 233 -8.58 -0.28 7.72
N LEU A 234 -7.73 0.41 8.50
CA LEU A 234 -6.43 -0.12 8.94
C LEU A 234 -6.55 -1.43 9.73
N ALA A 235 -7.62 -1.61 10.51
CA ALA A 235 -7.85 -2.86 11.24
C ALA A 235 -8.11 -4.05 10.30
N PHE A 236 -8.70 -3.79 9.13
CA PHE A 236 -8.96 -4.78 8.08
C PHE A 236 -7.79 -4.93 7.08
N THR A 237 -6.87 -3.96 7.02
CA THR A 237 -5.63 -4.06 6.24
C THR A 237 -4.63 -4.97 6.95
N ARG A 238 -4.74 -6.29 6.71
CA ARG A 238 -3.82 -7.30 7.26
C ARG A 238 -2.87 -7.82 6.18
N PRO A 239 -1.57 -7.98 6.48
CA PRO A 239 -0.63 -8.63 5.57
C PRO A 239 -1.06 -10.08 5.35
N ARG A 240 -0.87 -10.59 4.13
CA ARG A 240 -1.22 -11.98 3.80
C ARG A 240 -0.11 -12.93 4.21
N LEU A 241 1.14 -12.51 4.05
CA LEU A 241 2.30 -13.31 4.37
C LEU A 241 2.63 -13.18 5.87
N PRO A 242 2.82 -14.27 6.61
CA PRO A 242 3.41 -14.21 7.93
C PRO A 242 4.81 -13.62 7.78
N VAL A 243 5.16 -12.66 8.63
CA VAL A 243 6.52 -12.10 8.65
C VAL A 243 7.47 -13.21 9.10
N VAL A 244 8.14 -13.84 8.13
CA VAL A 244 9.19 -14.83 8.41
C VAL A 244 10.34 -14.10 9.08
N ARG A 245 10.57 -14.37 10.37
CA ARG A 245 11.79 -13.90 11.04
C ARG A 245 12.96 -14.68 10.43
N PRO A 246 14.04 -14.04 9.99
CA PRO A 246 15.25 -14.76 9.65
C PRO A 246 15.71 -15.49 10.92
N GLN A 247 15.53 -16.80 10.95
CA GLN A 247 16.05 -17.62 12.03
C GLN A 247 17.55 -17.71 11.76
N TYR A 248 18.32 -16.94 12.52
CA TYR A 248 19.77 -17.07 12.49
C TYR A 248 20.06 -18.49 12.99
N SER A 249 20.52 -19.37 12.10
CA SER A 249 21.02 -20.68 12.53
C SER A 249 22.19 -20.39 13.45
N ASP A 250 22.02 -20.68 14.73
CA ASP A 250 23.10 -20.53 15.69
C ASP A 250 24.23 -21.45 15.23
N GLY A 251 25.31 -20.86 14.70
CA GLY A 251 26.44 -21.58 14.10
C GLY A 251 27.29 -22.35 15.12
N SER A 252 26.77 -22.56 16.32
CA SER A 252 27.40 -23.25 17.44
C SER A 252 27.53 -24.77 17.20
N SER A 253 26.84 -25.33 16.20
CA SER A 253 26.96 -26.76 15.84
C SER A 253 27.95 -27.06 14.71
N LEU A 254 28.65 -26.06 14.14
CA LEU A 254 29.66 -26.28 13.09
C LEU A 254 31.07 -26.51 13.64
N TRP A 255 31.24 -26.49 14.96
CA TRP A 255 32.53 -26.60 15.65
C TRP A 255 32.52 -27.63 16.79
N ALA A 256 31.54 -28.54 16.83
CA ALA A 256 31.46 -29.65 17.78
C ALA A 256 31.68 -30.98 17.05
#